data_AF-Q86F80-F1
#
_entry.id   AF-Q86F80-F1
#
_cell.length_a   1.000
_cell.length_b   1.000
_cell.length_c   1.000
_cell.angle_alpha   90.00
_cell.angle_beta   90.00
_cell.angle_gamma   90.00
#
_symmetry.space_group_name_H-M   'P 1'
#
loop_
_entity.id
_entity.type
_entity.pdbx_description
1 polymer ?
#
loop_
_entity_poly.entity_id
_entity_poly.type
_entity_poly.pdbx_seq_one_letter_code
_entity_poly.pdbx_strand_id
1 'polypeptide(L)'
;VNLTATVQEAAAREITRIERIGAHSHIRGLGLNDDLEARQVSQGMVGQCKARRAAGLILGMIREGKIAGRAILLAGPPGTGKTAIAMGMAQALGHDTPFTAMAGSEIFSLEMSKTEALTQAFRKSIGVRIKEEAEIIEGEVIEILIDRPATGTGAKIGKLTLKTTEMETVYDLGQKMIESLTKEKSSGWVMSLPLINLLERLQD
;
A
#
# COMPACT_ATOMS: atom_id res chain seq x y z
N VAL A 1 -8.28 -24.79 -8.68
CA VAL A 1 -8.91 -23.65 -9.40
C VAL A 1 -7.87 -22.54 -9.50
N ASN A 2 -7.48 -22.14 -10.72
CA ASN A 2 -6.54 -21.03 -10.90
C ASN A 2 -7.27 -19.72 -10.61
N LEU A 3 -7.13 -19.22 -9.38
CA LEU A 3 -7.57 -17.89 -9.01
C LEU A 3 -6.42 -16.94 -9.31
N THR A 4 -6.58 -16.10 -10.34
CA THR A 4 -5.76 -14.90 -10.52
C THR A 4 -6.10 -13.93 -9.40
N ALA A 5 -5.45 -14.11 -8.25
CA ALA A 5 -5.53 -13.17 -7.15
C ALA A 5 -4.63 -11.98 -7.51
N THR A 6 -5.22 -10.78 -7.65
CA THR A 6 -4.44 -9.54 -7.60
C THR A 6 -3.88 -9.41 -6.19
N VAL A 7 -2.66 -9.91 -5.98
CA VAL A 7 -1.87 -9.59 -4.79
C VAL A 7 -1.52 -8.12 -4.91
N GLN A 8 -2.29 -7.27 -4.24
CA GLN A 8 -1.76 -5.97 -3.86
C GLN A 8 -0.68 -6.25 -2.83
N GLU A 9 0.54 -6.48 -3.31
CA GLU A 9 1.72 -6.47 -2.48
C GLU A 9 1.70 -5.12 -1.79
N ALA A 10 1.41 -5.13 -0.49
CA ALA A 10 1.34 -3.95 0.33
C ALA A 10 2.78 -3.42 0.43
N ALA A 11 3.19 -2.70 -0.61
CA ALA A 11 4.46 -2.00 -0.70
C ALA A 11 4.68 -1.34 0.65
N ALA A 12 5.72 -1.82 1.35
CA ALA A 12 6.12 -1.47 2.70
C ALA A 12 5.32 -0.28 3.25
N ARG A 13 4.15 -0.57 3.84
CA ARG A 13 3.41 0.45 4.60
C ARG A 13 4.34 0.81 5.74
N GLU A 14 5.08 1.90 5.57
CA GLU A 14 5.84 2.54 6.64
C GLU A 14 4.93 2.55 7.86
N ILE A 15 5.31 1.71 8.82
CA ILE A 15 4.82 1.54 10.18
C ILE A 15 3.68 2.50 10.48
N THR A 16 2.47 1.94 10.53
CA THR A 16 1.25 2.51 11.12
C THR A 16 1.55 3.76 11.93
N ARG A 17 1.44 4.93 11.29
CA ARG A 17 1.29 6.18 12.05
C ARG A 17 0.05 5.95 12.90
N ILE A 18 0.26 5.80 14.21
CA ILE A 18 -0.84 5.88 15.19
C ILE A 18 -1.56 7.18 14.83
N GLU A 19 -2.79 7.08 14.32
CA GLU A 19 -3.61 8.24 13.99
C GLU A 19 -3.98 8.93 15.31
N ARG A 20 -3.05 9.70 15.84
CA ARG A 20 -3.35 10.67 16.90
C ARG A 20 -4.26 11.71 16.28
N ILE A 21 -5.34 12.06 16.98
CA ILE A 21 -6.28 13.11 16.56
C ILE A 21 -5.48 14.41 16.38
N GLY A 22 -5.10 14.71 15.14
CA GLY A 22 -4.43 15.95 14.76
C GLY A 22 -5.43 17.06 14.48
N ALA A 23 -4.96 18.31 14.43
CA ALA A 23 -5.79 19.50 14.17
C ALA A 23 -6.59 19.44 12.85
N HIS A 24 -6.22 18.55 11.93
CA HIS A 24 -6.85 18.38 10.62
C HIS A 24 -7.33 16.95 10.35
N SER A 25 -7.40 16.10 11.39
CA SER A 25 -7.89 14.71 11.29
C SER A 25 -9.38 14.61 10.89
N HIS A 26 -10.16 15.67 11.08
CA HIS A 26 -11.57 15.73 10.71
C HIS A 26 -11.79 15.96 9.21
N ILE A 27 -10.75 16.34 8.46
CA ILE A 27 -10.85 16.65 7.03
C ILE A 27 -10.74 15.34 6.24
N ARG A 28 -11.81 15.00 5.51
CA ARG A 28 -11.90 13.78 4.70
C ARG A 28 -11.86 14.04 3.19
N GLY A 29 -11.75 15.29 2.78
CA GLY A 29 -11.70 15.69 1.37
C GLY A 29 -12.01 17.17 1.18
N LEU A 30 -12.17 17.61 -0.06
CA LEU A 30 -12.46 19.01 -0.40
C LEU A 30 -13.95 19.36 -0.37
N GLY A 31 -14.86 18.39 -0.27
CA GLY A 31 -16.31 18.60 -0.17
C GLY A 31 -16.93 19.28 -1.39
N LEU A 32 -16.50 18.87 -2.59
CA LEU A 32 -17.00 19.37 -3.87
C LEU A 32 -18.12 18.47 -4.40
N ASN A 33 -19.01 19.05 -5.22
CA ASN A 33 -19.98 18.34 -6.05
C ASN A 33 -19.35 17.89 -7.37
N ASP A 34 -20.11 17.12 -8.15
CA ASP A 34 -19.72 16.67 -9.50
C ASP A 34 -19.46 17.85 -10.46
N ASP A 35 -20.15 18.98 -10.26
CA ASP A 35 -19.93 20.23 -10.99
C ASP A 35 -18.72 21.05 -10.51
N LEU A 36 -17.87 20.48 -9.64
CA LEU A 36 -16.73 21.15 -8.99
C LEU A 36 -17.09 22.34 -8.10
N GLU A 37 -18.36 22.46 -7.72
CA GLU A 37 -18.81 23.49 -6.78
C GLU A 37 -18.62 23.04 -5.32
N ALA A 38 -18.08 23.93 -4.49
CA ALA A 38 -17.87 23.64 -3.09
C ALA A 38 -19.15 23.86 -2.28
N ARG A 39 -19.62 22.81 -1.60
CA ARG A 39 -20.72 22.95 -0.62
C ARG A 39 -20.25 23.76 0.57
N GLN A 40 -21.17 24.56 1.14
CA GLN A 40 -20.88 25.41 2.29
C GLN A 40 -20.29 24.64 3.48
N VAL A 41 -20.79 23.42 3.73
CA VAL A 41 -20.28 22.47 4.73
C VAL A 41 -20.25 21.09 4.10
N SER A 42 -19.09 20.45 4.00
CA SER A 42 -18.95 19.08 3.49
C SER A 42 -17.56 18.50 3.78
N GLN A 43 -17.48 17.19 4.04
CA GLN A 43 -16.23 16.42 4.24
C GLN A 43 -15.25 17.02 5.28
N GLY A 44 -15.79 17.66 6.32
CA GLY A 44 -14.99 18.32 7.36
C GLY A 44 -14.48 19.71 6.98
N MET A 45 -14.81 20.22 5.78
CA MET A 45 -14.51 21.58 5.35
C MET A 45 -15.74 22.50 5.46
N VAL A 46 -15.51 23.73 5.89
CA VAL A 46 -16.54 24.77 6.02
C VAL A 46 -16.07 26.05 5.32
N GLY A 47 -16.94 26.64 4.50
CA GLY A 47 -16.64 27.88 3.77
C GLY A 47 -15.50 27.71 2.77
N GLN A 48 -14.74 28.79 2.55
CA GLN A 48 -13.63 28.86 1.58
C GLN A 48 -13.99 28.34 0.17
N CYS A 49 -15.21 28.62 -0.29
CA CYS A 49 -15.77 28.01 -1.52
C CYS A 49 -14.92 28.29 -2.76
N LYS A 50 -14.41 29.53 -2.91
CA LYS A 50 -13.53 29.89 -4.04
C LYS A 50 -12.22 29.11 -4.01
N ALA A 51 -11.57 29.00 -2.85
CA ALA A 51 -10.30 28.30 -2.69
C ALA A 51 -10.47 26.78 -2.87
N ARG A 52 -11.55 26.20 -2.33
CA ARG A 52 -11.88 24.78 -2.49
C ARG A 52 -12.21 24.43 -3.94
N ARG A 53 -12.96 25.27 -4.64
CA ARG A 53 -13.23 25.13 -6.08
C ARG A 53 -11.92 25.17 -6.90
N ALA A 54 -11.04 26.13 -6.61
CA ALA A 54 -9.73 26.20 -7.27
C ALA A 54 -8.88 24.95 -6.99
N ALA A 55 -8.86 24.47 -5.75
CA ALA A 55 -8.20 23.22 -5.38
C ALA A 55 -8.80 22.00 -6.11
N GLY A 56 -10.11 21.99 -6.35
CA GLY A 56 -10.79 20.97 -7.15
C GLY A 56 -10.35 20.93 -8.61
N LEU A 57 -10.21 22.10 -9.25
CA LEU A 57 -9.67 22.20 -10.61
C LEU A 57 -8.24 21.67 -10.68
N ILE A 58 -7.41 22.04 -9.70
CA ILE A 58 -6.05 21.53 -9.57
C ILE A 58 -6.05 20.00 -9.41
N LEU A 59 -6.92 19.47 -8.56
CA LEU A 59 -7.07 18.03 -8.35
C LEU A 59 -7.43 17.30 -9.65
N GLY A 60 -8.36 17.85 -10.43
CA GLY A 60 -8.70 17.33 -11.76
C GLY A 60 -7.49 17.31 -12.69
N MET A 61 -6.74 18.41 -12.75
CA MET A 61 -5.53 18.49 -13.57
C MET A 61 -4.42 17.51 -13.14
N ILE A 62 -4.30 17.24 -11.83
CA ILE A 62 -3.36 16.22 -11.30
C ILE A 62 -3.79 14.83 -11.74
N ARG A 63 -5.08 14.49 -11.60
CA ARG A 63 -5.63 13.18 -12.01
C ARG A 63 -5.48 12.93 -13.51
N GLU A 64 -5.63 13.98 -14.32
CA GLU A 64 -5.40 13.92 -15.77
C GLU A 64 -3.91 13.87 -16.16
N GLY A 65 -2.98 14.07 -15.23
CA GLY A 65 -1.54 14.07 -15.50
C GLY A 65 -1.05 15.26 -16.36
N LYS A 66 -1.90 16.27 -16.59
CA LYS A 66 -1.57 17.44 -17.44
C LYS A 66 -0.68 18.47 -16.76
N ILE A 67 -0.46 18.33 -15.45
CA ILE A 67 0.42 19.20 -14.67
C ILE A 67 1.61 18.39 -14.17
N ALA A 68 2.79 18.65 -14.74
CA ALA A 68 4.08 18.26 -14.19
C ALA A 68 4.94 19.52 -14.00
N GLY A 69 5.69 19.57 -12.89
CA GLY A 69 6.65 20.66 -12.62
C GLY A 69 6.05 22.03 -12.32
N ARG A 70 4.78 22.12 -11.90
CA ARG A 70 4.15 23.38 -11.50
C ARG A 70 4.09 23.52 -9.98
N ALA A 71 4.34 24.72 -9.48
CA ALA A 71 4.20 25.07 -8.08
C ALA A 71 2.88 25.81 -7.84
N ILE A 72 2.25 25.55 -6.69
CA ILE A 72 1.00 26.18 -6.27
C ILE A 72 1.25 26.82 -4.91
N LEU A 73 0.93 28.11 -4.80
CA LEU A 73 1.10 28.88 -3.57
C LEU A 73 -0.26 29.19 -2.96
N LEU A 74 -0.49 28.72 -1.74
CA LEU A 74 -1.66 29.10 -0.94
C LEU A 74 -1.28 30.27 -0.03
N ALA A 75 -1.78 31.47 -0.35
CA ALA A 75 -1.50 32.69 0.41
C ALA A 75 -2.76 33.20 1.14
N GLY A 76 -2.55 33.85 2.29
CA GLY A 76 -3.62 34.53 3.05
C GLY A 76 -3.27 34.73 4.52
N PRO A 77 -4.12 35.41 5.31
CA PRO A 77 -3.92 35.62 6.75
C PRO A 77 -3.79 34.33 7.58
N PRO A 78 -3.12 34.33 8.74
CA PRO A 78 -3.08 33.14 9.61
C PRO A 78 -4.50 32.68 10.00
N GLY A 79 -4.70 31.37 10.18
CA GLY A 79 -6.00 30.80 10.57
C GLY A 79 -7.03 30.61 9.44
N THR A 80 -6.73 30.99 8.20
CA THR A 80 -7.69 30.86 7.06
C THR A 80 -7.79 29.46 6.42
N GLY A 81 -7.22 28.43 7.04
CA GLY A 81 -7.34 27.05 6.56
C GLY A 81 -6.46 26.68 5.35
N LYS A 82 -5.33 27.37 5.12
CA LYS A 82 -4.37 27.01 4.05
C LYS A 82 -3.90 25.56 4.15
N THR A 83 -3.40 25.16 5.32
CA THR A 83 -2.96 23.79 5.58
C THR A 83 -4.14 22.82 5.48
N ALA A 84 -5.32 23.21 5.98
CA ALA A 84 -6.55 22.42 5.88
C ALA A 84 -6.93 22.10 4.42
N ILE A 85 -6.81 23.06 3.50
CA ILE A 85 -7.05 22.84 2.06
C ILE A 85 -6.01 21.86 1.48
N ALA A 86 -4.73 22.01 1.84
CA ALA A 86 -3.68 21.08 1.39
C ALA A 86 -3.94 19.64 1.85
N MET A 87 -4.36 19.44 3.11
CA MET A 87 -4.78 18.12 3.58
C MET A 87 -6.06 17.63 2.90
N GLY A 88 -7.03 18.51 2.65
CA GLY A 88 -8.24 18.17 1.89
C GLY A 88 -7.91 17.67 0.48
N MET A 89 -6.94 18.30 -0.19
CA MET A 89 -6.42 17.83 -1.48
C MET A 89 -5.75 16.46 -1.36
N ALA A 90 -4.90 16.25 -0.35
CA ALA A 90 -4.23 14.98 -0.11
C ALA A 90 -5.23 13.83 0.09
N GLN A 91 -6.26 14.06 0.92
CA GLN A 91 -7.31 13.07 1.15
C GLN A 91 -8.15 12.82 -0.11
N ALA A 92 -8.39 13.85 -0.92
CA ALA A 92 -9.14 13.71 -2.17
C ALA A 92 -8.36 13.01 -3.30
N LEU A 93 -7.02 13.00 -3.27
CA LEU A 93 -6.19 12.21 -4.19
C LEU A 93 -6.23 10.71 -3.88
N GLY A 94 -6.59 10.34 -2.65
CA GLY A 94 -6.67 8.96 -2.18
C GLY A 94 -5.32 8.38 -1.75
N HIS A 95 -5.38 7.23 -1.06
CA HIS A 95 -4.21 6.54 -0.49
C HIS A 95 -3.20 6.05 -1.54
N ASP A 96 -3.67 5.97 -2.78
CA ASP A 96 -2.94 5.48 -3.94
C ASP A 96 -1.93 6.50 -4.50
N THR A 97 -2.05 7.76 -4.11
CA THR A 97 -1.18 8.86 -4.54
C THR A 97 -0.29 9.29 -3.37
N PRO A 98 1.04 9.26 -3.51
CA PRO A 98 1.93 9.68 -2.44
C PRO A 98 1.76 11.18 -2.15
N PHE A 99 1.68 11.52 -0.87
CA PHE A 99 1.63 12.89 -0.39
C PHE A 99 2.65 13.09 0.72
N THR A 100 3.60 13.99 0.51
CA THR A 100 4.64 14.32 1.49
C THR A 100 4.39 15.72 2.03
N ALA A 101 4.11 15.83 3.32
CA ALA A 101 4.14 17.10 4.03
C ALA A 101 5.55 17.31 4.59
N MET A 102 6.12 18.49 4.35
CA MET A 102 7.43 18.89 4.85
C MET A 102 7.36 20.31 5.41
N ALA A 103 7.91 20.51 6.60
CA ALA A 103 8.09 21.84 7.16
C ALA A 103 9.41 22.44 6.65
N GLY A 104 9.43 23.75 6.38
CA GLY A 104 10.64 24.42 5.87
C GLY A 104 11.85 24.30 6.80
N SER A 105 11.61 24.16 8.12
CA SER A 105 12.66 23.93 9.12
C SER A 105 13.32 22.55 8.98
N GLU A 106 12.63 21.54 8.44
CA GLU A 106 13.17 20.18 8.26
C GLU A 106 14.25 20.12 7.17
N ILE A 107 14.30 21.12 6.27
CA ILE A 107 15.31 21.24 5.22
C ILE A 107 16.68 21.63 5.81
N PHE A 108 16.69 22.29 6.97
CA PHE A 108 17.90 22.73 7.63
C PHE A 108 18.38 21.66 8.61
N SER A 109 19.28 20.79 8.15
CA SER A 109 19.93 19.77 8.98
C SER A 109 21.44 19.92 8.96
N LEU A 110 22.10 19.48 10.04
CA LEU A 110 23.56 19.40 10.13
C LEU A 110 24.11 18.14 9.44
N GLU A 111 23.29 17.09 9.31
CA GLU A 111 23.69 15.78 8.79
C GLU A 111 23.62 15.69 7.26
N MET A 112 22.79 16.53 6.64
CA MET A 112 22.55 16.50 5.20
C MET A 112 22.52 17.89 4.58
N SER A 113 22.90 17.97 3.30
CA SER A 113 22.82 19.23 2.56
C SER A 113 21.37 19.62 2.27
N LYS A 114 21.10 20.93 2.20
CA LYS A 114 19.77 21.49 1.85
C LYS A 114 19.24 20.94 0.52
N THR A 115 20.13 20.78 -0.47
CA THR A 115 19.79 20.24 -1.79
C THR A 115 19.40 18.77 -1.71
N GLU A 116 20.10 17.99 -0.90
CA GLU A 116 19.79 16.57 -0.70
C GLU A 116 18.45 16.40 0.01
N ALA A 117 18.19 17.18 1.08
CA ALA A 117 16.91 17.16 1.80
C ALA A 117 15.72 17.44 0.86
N LEU A 118 15.85 18.45 -0.01
CA LEU A 118 14.84 18.77 -1.01
C LEU A 118 14.69 17.67 -2.07
N THR A 119 15.81 17.13 -2.56
CA THR A 119 15.80 16.06 -3.57
C THR A 119 15.11 14.81 -3.04
N GLN A 120 15.36 14.45 -1.78
CA GLN A 120 14.68 13.36 -1.10
C GLN A 120 13.18 13.63 -0.94
N ALA A 121 12.78 14.87 -0.58
CA ALA A 121 11.38 15.26 -0.48
C ALA A 121 10.62 15.06 -1.81
N PHE A 122 11.25 15.47 -2.93
CA PHE A 122 10.68 15.26 -4.26
C PHE A 122 10.60 13.77 -4.61
N ARG A 123 11.64 12.98 -4.35
CA ARG A 123 11.64 11.53 -4.62
C ARG A 123 10.56 10.79 -3.82
N LYS A 124 10.37 11.14 -2.54
CA LYS A 124 9.31 10.57 -1.69
C LYS A 124 7.90 10.88 -2.20
N SER A 125 7.74 11.99 -2.92
CA SER A 125 6.45 12.43 -3.46
C SER A 125 6.14 11.86 -4.85
N ILE A 126 7.04 11.05 -5.42
CA ILE A 126 6.85 10.41 -6.73
C ILE A 126 6.72 8.90 -6.49
N GLY A 127 5.54 8.36 -6.79
CA GLY A 127 5.23 6.95 -6.62
C GLY A 127 5.32 6.21 -7.94
N VAL A 128 5.98 5.05 -7.94
CA VAL A 128 5.97 4.11 -9.05
C VAL A 128 5.08 2.93 -8.67
N ARG A 129 4.03 2.68 -9.46
CA ARG A 129 3.14 1.53 -9.26
C ARG A 129 3.57 0.41 -10.19
N ILE A 130 4.06 -0.67 -9.61
CA ILE A 130 4.39 -1.90 -10.31
C ILE A 130 3.23 -2.86 -10.09
N LYS A 131 2.69 -3.42 -11.18
CA LYS A 131 1.71 -4.50 -11.12
C LYS A 131 2.43 -5.79 -11.45
N GLU A 132 2.31 -6.77 -10.57
CA GLU A 132 2.83 -8.12 -10.77
C GLU A 132 1.66 -9.10 -10.67
N GLU A 133 1.69 -10.12 -11.53
CA GLU A 133 0.73 -11.21 -11.50
C GLU A 133 1.38 -12.38 -10.78
N ALA A 134 0.79 -12.79 -9.65
CA ALA A 134 1.24 -13.94 -8.88
C ALA A 134 0.12 -14.97 -8.81
N GLU A 135 0.44 -16.21 -9.15
CA GLU A 135 -0.46 -17.33 -8.90
C GLU A 135 -0.39 -17.71 -7.42
N ILE A 136 -1.55 -17.91 -6.78
CA ILE A 136 -1.64 -18.34 -5.38
C ILE A 136 -2.54 -19.56 -5.30
N ILE A 137 -2.13 -20.55 -4.51
CA ILE A 137 -2.95 -21.69 -4.12
C ILE A 137 -3.46 -21.44 -2.70
N GLU A 138 -4.79 -21.39 -2.56
CA GLU A 138 -5.46 -21.30 -1.27
C GLU A 138 -6.25 -22.58 -0.99
N GLY A 139 -6.13 -23.10 0.23
CA GLY A 139 -6.87 -24.28 0.64
C GLY A 139 -6.76 -24.54 2.14
N GLU A 140 -7.71 -25.31 2.66
CA GLU A 140 -7.62 -25.88 4.01
C GLU A 140 -6.62 -27.03 4.00
N VAL A 141 -5.67 -27.02 4.94
CA VAL A 141 -4.72 -28.10 5.09
C VAL A 141 -5.39 -29.28 5.78
N ILE A 142 -5.59 -30.39 5.07
CA ILE A 142 -6.08 -31.63 5.66
C ILE A 142 -4.93 -32.34 6.38
N GLU A 143 -3.82 -32.54 5.67
CA GLU A 143 -2.72 -33.37 6.15
C GLU A 143 -1.37 -32.85 5.64
N ILE A 144 -0.37 -32.94 6.51
CA ILE A 144 1.03 -32.67 6.19
C ILE A 144 1.85 -33.91 6.60
N LEU A 145 2.42 -34.59 5.63
CA LEU A 145 3.36 -35.69 5.85
C LEU A 145 4.77 -35.16 5.59
N ILE A 146 5.70 -35.40 6.51
CA ILE A 146 7.11 -35.02 6.35
C ILE A 146 7.95 -36.26 6.60
N ASP A 147 8.56 -36.77 5.54
CA ASP A 147 9.51 -37.87 5.63
C ASP A 147 10.89 -37.31 5.98
N ARG A 148 11.35 -37.68 7.18
CA ARG A 148 12.69 -37.39 7.65
C ARG A 148 13.54 -38.67 7.56
N PRO A 149 14.66 -38.66 6.82
CA PRO A 149 15.54 -39.83 6.77
C PRO A 149 16.12 -40.13 8.17
N ALA A 150 16.13 -41.41 8.54
CA ALA A 150 16.50 -41.90 9.87
C ALA A 150 17.93 -41.52 10.31
N THR A 151 18.82 -41.22 9.36
CA THR A 151 20.21 -40.82 9.59
C THR A 151 20.37 -39.33 9.89
N GLY A 152 19.31 -38.51 9.79
CA GLY A 152 19.37 -37.06 10.00
C GLY A 152 20.09 -36.28 8.89
N THR A 153 20.77 -36.99 7.99
CA THR A 153 21.49 -36.46 6.81
C THR A 153 20.78 -36.89 5.54
N GLY A 154 19.86 -36.05 5.06
CA GLY A 154 19.19 -36.24 3.77
C GLY A 154 18.12 -35.18 3.52
N ALA A 155 17.77 -34.98 2.26
CA ALA A 155 16.73 -34.02 1.87
C ALA A 155 15.39 -34.44 2.49
N LYS A 156 14.77 -33.53 3.24
CA LYS A 156 13.41 -33.71 3.74
C LYS A 156 12.47 -33.60 2.54
N ILE A 157 11.61 -34.59 2.36
CA ILE A 157 10.53 -34.58 1.37
C ILE A 157 9.23 -34.62 2.17
N GLY A 158 8.24 -33.85 1.74
CA GLY A 158 6.94 -33.83 2.40
C GLY A 158 5.82 -33.89 1.39
N LYS A 159 4.62 -34.24 1.84
CA LYS A 159 3.39 -34.15 1.07
C LYS A 159 2.40 -33.28 1.83
N LEU A 160 1.73 -32.39 1.11
CA LEU A 160 0.72 -31.49 1.62
C LEU A 160 -0.58 -31.76 0.87
N THR A 161 -1.63 -32.10 1.62
CA THR A 161 -2.97 -32.27 1.06
C THR A 161 -3.79 -31.02 1.37
N LEU A 162 -4.16 -30.27 0.33
CA LEU A 162 -5.01 -29.09 0.40
C LEU A 162 -6.42 -29.43 -0.09
N LYS A 163 -7.43 -29.01 0.68
CA LYS A 163 -8.83 -29.09 0.32
C LYS A 163 -9.42 -27.72 0.08
N THR A 164 -10.20 -27.62 -0.99
CA THR A 164 -11.14 -26.53 -1.22
C THR A 164 -12.56 -27.11 -1.19
N THR A 165 -13.58 -26.25 -1.31
CA THR A 165 -14.98 -26.70 -1.39
C THR A 165 -15.26 -27.61 -2.59
N GLU A 166 -14.47 -27.50 -3.65
CA GLU A 166 -14.71 -28.20 -4.94
C GLU A 166 -13.64 -29.25 -5.28
N MET A 167 -12.41 -29.09 -4.79
CA MET A 167 -11.27 -29.90 -5.18
C MET A 167 -10.38 -30.25 -3.99
N GLU A 168 -9.82 -31.45 -4.04
CA GLU A 168 -8.77 -31.91 -3.13
C GLU A 168 -7.52 -32.21 -3.94
N THR A 169 -6.38 -31.64 -3.54
CA THR A 169 -5.13 -31.66 -4.30
C THR A 169 -3.97 -31.98 -3.37
N VAL A 170 -3.10 -32.89 -3.81
CA VAL A 170 -1.88 -33.28 -3.09
C VAL A 170 -0.67 -32.64 -3.77
N TYR A 171 0.17 -31.98 -2.97
CA TYR A 171 1.39 -31.31 -3.41
C TYR A 171 2.62 -31.93 -2.76
N ASP A 172 3.65 -32.20 -3.54
CA ASP A 172 4.96 -32.62 -3.02
C ASP A 172 5.77 -31.38 -2.59
N LEU A 173 6.20 -31.35 -1.33
CA LEU A 173 6.94 -30.27 -0.70
C LEU A 173 8.44 -30.50 -0.76
N GLY A 174 9.17 -29.48 -1.21
CA GLY A 174 10.63 -29.43 -1.12
C GLY A 174 11.15 -29.00 0.26
N GLN A 175 12.45 -29.20 0.49
CA GLN A 175 13.10 -28.90 1.77
C GLN A 175 12.87 -27.48 2.30
N LYS A 176 12.95 -26.45 1.44
CA LYS A 176 12.73 -25.03 1.81
C LYS A 176 11.28 -24.76 2.28
N MET A 177 10.29 -25.40 1.64
CA MET A 177 8.88 -25.29 2.02
C MET A 177 8.63 -25.97 3.38
N ILE A 178 9.22 -27.15 3.60
CA ILE A 178 9.13 -27.88 4.87
C ILE A 178 9.73 -27.06 6.02
N GLU A 179 10.87 -26.41 5.79
CA GLU A 179 11.49 -25.52 6.79
C GLU A 179 10.59 -24.31 7.11
N SER A 180 9.95 -23.73 6.10
CA SER A 180 8.98 -22.63 6.27
C SER A 180 7.75 -23.06 7.06
N LEU A 181 7.17 -24.22 6.72
CA LEU A 181 6.04 -24.82 7.44
C LEU A 181 6.38 -25.21 8.88
N THR A 182 7.59 -25.74 9.12
CA THR A 182 8.06 -26.09 10.46
C THR A 182 8.24 -24.83 11.33
N LYS A 183 8.62 -23.70 10.70
CA LYS A 183 8.75 -22.41 11.37
C LYS A 183 7.39 -21.78 11.69
N GLU A 184 6.39 -21.97 10.83
CA GLU A 184 5.03 -21.42 10.99
C GLU A 184 4.08 -22.27 11.85
N LYS A 185 4.50 -23.46 12.32
CA LYS A 185 3.76 -24.36 13.25
C LYS A 185 2.23 -24.26 13.14
N SER A 186 1.63 -24.92 12.17
CA SER A 186 0.16 -24.92 12.07
C SER A 186 -0.38 -26.18 11.40
N SER A 187 -0.96 -27.05 12.23
CA SER A 187 -2.00 -27.98 11.82
C SER A 187 -3.36 -27.29 12.02
N GLY A 188 -4.18 -27.20 10.96
CA GLY A 188 -5.56 -26.69 11.03
C GLY A 188 -5.80 -25.24 10.57
N TRP A 189 -5.00 -24.69 9.65
CA TRP A 189 -5.15 -23.32 9.14
C TRP A 189 -5.38 -23.32 7.62
N VAL A 190 -6.10 -22.30 7.12
CA VAL A 190 -6.18 -21.97 5.69
C VAL A 190 -4.83 -21.37 5.29
N MET A 191 -4.15 -21.99 4.33
CA MET A 191 -2.84 -21.56 3.86
C MET A 191 -2.97 -20.94 2.47
N SER A 192 -2.39 -19.76 2.27
CA SER A 192 -2.19 -19.13 0.97
C SER A 192 -0.72 -19.28 0.56
N LEU A 193 -0.43 -20.17 -0.40
CA LEU A 193 0.92 -20.41 -0.89
C LEU A 193 1.09 -19.77 -2.28
N PRO A 194 2.04 -18.83 -2.47
CA PRO A 194 2.38 -18.35 -3.79
C PRO A 194 3.03 -19.47 -4.62
N LEU A 195 2.54 -19.68 -5.85
CA LEU A 195 2.98 -20.73 -6.77
C LEU A 195 4.43 -20.55 -7.24
N ILE A 196 5.00 -19.34 -7.14
CA ILE A 196 6.40 -19.09 -7.50
C ILE A 196 7.38 -19.90 -6.64
N ASN A 197 7.01 -20.23 -5.39
CA ASN A 197 7.78 -21.14 -4.54
C ASN A 197 7.62 -22.62 -4.92
N LEU A 198 6.62 -22.95 -5.74
CA LEU A 198 6.28 -24.32 -6.14
C LEU A 198 6.79 -24.66 -7.56
N LEU A 199 6.83 -23.68 -8.46
CA LEU A 199 7.19 -23.85 -9.88
C LEU A 199 8.69 -23.86 -10.17
N GLU A 200 9.56 -23.40 -9.26
CA GLU A 200 11.03 -23.46 -9.40
C GLU A 200 11.61 -24.89 -9.53
N ARG A 201 10.77 -25.93 -9.58
CA ARG A 201 11.17 -27.33 -9.75
C ARG A 201 10.45 -28.10 -10.85
N LEU A 202 9.71 -27.44 -11.75
CA LEU A 202 9.23 -28.08 -12.98
C LEU A 202 10.13 -27.79 -14.20
N GLN A 203 11.24 -27.06 -14.03
CA GLN A 203 12.22 -26.78 -15.10
C GLN A 203 13.61 -27.41 -14.91
N ASP A 204 13.81 -28.27 -13.90
CA ASP A 204 15.03 -29.09 -13.74
C ASP A 204 14.69 -30.59 -13.75
#